data_AF-A0A3R0XTE3-F1
#
_entry.id   AF-A0A3R0XTE3-F1
#
_cell.length_a   1.000
_cell.length_b   1.000
_cell.length_c   1.000
_cell.angle_alpha   90.00
_cell.angle_beta   90.00
_cell.angle_gamma   90.00
#
_symmetry.space_group_name_H-M   'P 1'
#
loop_
_entity.id
_entity.type
_entity.pdbx_description
1 polymer ?
#
loop_
_entity_poly.entity_id
_entity_poly.type
_entity_poly.pdbx_seq_one_letter_code
_entity_poly.pdbx_strand_id
1 'polypeptide(L)'
;MINYTDESTFLEKHKPFRKFWTILSPHYVSLLHALAKMIRGGNPIQELPSNDEDFLAGYETCLKNWKDTQKIISFEIIIRLRDIKRLEVEKKEHHRNKDKEKKEKCIDEINLKKFEILILRRCIDSIIWSILDEDHSSLRRLPINAGNDNLSEDNIIDSMVAADLINQDKHAVAIVSDMSTFVHVGDLVTFNPLDGFQLVEVKTGEKNNELYEAAEFSVISECPHFEENFINNMPDNDVKQFNRIKRQIIRGMNVLEAINTGEGFDNLHQSKVKIDEIDHPSEFYTHRLVKMWEIIRGGKNWAIDTIDECLFLGMYRDSEMGFVAFNGWMDSLGIKSPVVNINDSFFDPLSRPFMSLHLPTEMLSDLMSGQIIIVMCFDNELFFHRANKTYPGLLLLSNAARTKQPLENILHVGSQGIASYVDGHTSFLGNGIESRILFDQQRPDNIIEWSYARSDLKKQHKA
;
A
#
# COMPACT_ATOMS: atom_id res chain seq x y z
N MET A 1 -15.82 -9.09 7.24
CA MET A 1 -17.11 -9.25 7.93
C MET A 1 -16.97 -8.80 9.37
N ILE A 2 -17.22 -7.52 9.64
CA ILE A 2 -17.46 -7.00 10.98
C ILE A 2 -18.90 -6.49 10.91
N ASN A 3 -19.82 -7.16 11.61
CA ASN A 3 -21.14 -6.57 11.84
C ASN A 3 -20.90 -5.38 12.75
N TYR A 4 -21.10 -4.17 12.23
CA TYR A 4 -21.06 -2.96 13.03
C TYR A 4 -22.28 -2.94 13.98
N THR A 5 -22.12 -3.54 15.16
CA THR A 5 -23.01 -3.29 16.30
C THR A 5 -22.60 -1.96 16.93
N ASP A 6 -23.53 -1.25 17.59
CA ASP A 6 -23.22 -0.01 18.33
C ASP A 6 -22.00 -0.16 19.30
N GLU A 7 -21.78 -1.38 19.79
CA GLU A 7 -20.67 -1.76 20.65
C GLU A 7 -19.32 -1.82 19.91
N SER A 8 -19.31 -2.30 18.65
CA SER A 8 -18.11 -2.32 17.80
C SER A 8 -17.70 -0.93 17.30
N THR A 9 -18.68 -0.08 16.97
CA THR A 9 -18.47 1.32 16.58
C THR A 9 -17.93 2.12 17.77
N PHE A 10 -18.40 1.81 19.00
CA PHE A 10 -17.88 2.37 20.25
C PHE A 10 -16.43 1.93 20.53
N LEU A 11 -16.11 0.64 20.36
CA LEU A 11 -14.77 0.10 20.56
C LEU A 11 -13.74 0.63 19.53
N GLU A 12 -14.15 0.87 18.29
CA GLU A 12 -13.30 1.51 17.29
C GLU A 12 -13.10 3.01 17.55
N LYS A 13 -14.18 3.75 17.88
CA LYS A 13 -14.12 5.19 18.19
C LYS A 13 -13.24 5.48 19.41
N HIS A 14 -13.28 4.61 20.43
CA HIS A 14 -12.52 4.77 21.66
C HIS A 14 -11.26 3.89 21.72
N LYS A 15 -10.76 3.42 20.57
CA LYS A 15 -9.47 2.75 20.51
C LYS A 15 -8.37 3.75 20.86
N PRO A 16 -7.53 3.50 21.89
CA PRO A 16 -6.41 4.37 22.19
C PRO A 16 -5.55 4.56 20.94
N PHE A 17 -5.10 5.78 20.69
CA PHE A 17 -4.18 6.02 19.59
C PHE A 17 -2.97 5.09 19.76
N ARG A 18 -2.77 4.21 18.76
CA ARG A 18 -1.79 3.13 18.90
C ARG A 18 -0.44 3.75 19.20
N LYS A 19 0.21 3.31 20.28
CA LYS A 19 1.61 3.66 20.58
C LYS A 19 2.54 2.83 19.66
N PHE A 20 2.33 2.97 18.36
CA PHE A 20 2.89 2.19 17.25
C PHE A 20 4.41 2.05 17.36
N TRP A 21 5.07 3.16 17.70
CA TRP A 21 6.53 3.25 17.76
C TRP A 21 7.11 2.87 19.12
N THR A 22 6.33 2.98 20.21
CA THR A 22 6.85 2.75 21.57
C THR A 22 7.00 1.28 21.93
N ILE A 23 6.38 0.39 21.15
CA ILE A 23 6.54 -1.07 21.31
C ILE A 23 7.79 -1.61 20.63
N LEU A 24 8.46 -0.79 19.80
CA LEU A 24 9.64 -1.17 19.05
C LEU A 24 10.90 -0.86 19.86
N SER A 25 11.93 -1.70 19.69
CA SER A 25 13.21 -1.45 20.36
C SER A 25 13.90 -0.18 19.81
N PRO A 26 14.68 0.56 20.62
CA PRO A 26 15.42 1.72 20.16
C PRO A 26 16.37 1.40 18.99
N HIS A 27 16.95 0.19 18.98
CA HIS A 27 17.79 -0.28 17.89
C HIS A 27 17.00 -0.39 16.58
N TYR A 28 15.80 -0.97 16.64
CA TYR A 28 14.94 -1.11 15.47
C TYR A 28 14.45 0.25 14.95
N VAL A 29 14.08 1.18 15.84
CA VAL A 29 13.72 2.55 15.43
C VAL A 29 14.91 3.23 14.76
N SER A 30 16.13 3.10 15.30
CA SER A 30 17.34 3.64 14.67
C SER A 30 17.61 3.05 13.28
N LEU A 31 17.35 1.76 13.08
CA LEU A 31 17.42 1.13 11.77
C LEU A 31 16.43 1.80 10.81
N LEU A 32 15.18 2.02 11.22
CA LEU A 32 14.17 2.64 10.36
C LEU A 32 14.50 4.09 10.00
N HIS A 33 15.12 4.86 10.90
CA HIS A 33 15.66 6.18 10.55
C HIS A 33 16.74 6.10 9.47
N ALA A 34 17.64 5.11 9.54
CA ALA A 34 18.66 4.90 8.52
C ALA A 34 18.04 4.49 7.18
N LEU A 35 17.09 3.55 7.18
CA LEU A 35 16.37 3.13 5.97
C LEU A 35 15.58 4.29 5.36
N ALA A 36 14.90 5.12 6.16
CA ALA A 36 14.17 6.29 5.67
C ALA A 36 15.09 7.25 4.90
N LYS A 37 16.31 7.49 5.42
CA LYS A 37 17.32 8.31 4.75
C LYS A 37 17.83 7.67 3.46
N MET A 38 18.02 6.36 3.42
CA MET A 38 18.50 5.66 2.22
C MET A 38 17.43 5.62 1.13
N ILE A 39 16.18 5.30 1.48
CA ILE A 39 15.06 5.22 0.54
C ILE A 39 14.77 6.57 -0.10
N ARG A 40 14.72 7.62 0.72
CA ARG A 40 14.34 8.97 0.28
C ARG A 40 15.52 9.78 -0.25
N GLY A 41 16.75 9.40 0.10
CA GLY A 41 17.95 10.18 -0.18
C GLY A 41 17.94 11.52 0.57
N GLY A 42 17.68 12.60 -0.18
CA GLY A 42 17.55 13.97 0.33
C GLY A 42 16.16 14.31 0.87
N ASN A 43 15.87 15.59 1.10
CA ASN A 43 14.50 16.01 1.37
C ASN A 43 13.73 16.03 0.04
N PRO A 44 12.53 15.43 -0.08
CA PRO A 44 11.76 15.39 -1.34
C PRO A 44 11.29 16.77 -1.83
N ILE A 45 11.62 17.84 -1.09
CA ILE A 45 11.30 19.24 -1.41
C ILE A 45 12.53 19.96 -2.02
N GLN A 46 13.67 19.28 -2.19
CA GLN A 46 14.84 19.87 -2.85
C GLN A 46 14.61 20.04 -4.36
N GLU A 47 15.12 21.14 -4.91
CA GLU A 47 15.11 21.39 -6.36
C GLU A 47 15.91 20.32 -7.11
N LEU A 48 15.40 19.93 -8.27
CA LEU A 48 16.07 18.97 -9.16
C LEU A 48 17.42 19.54 -9.65
N PRO A 49 18.42 18.67 -9.89
CA PRO A 49 19.69 19.10 -10.47
C PRO A 49 19.49 19.85 -11.80
N SER A 50 20.31 20.87 -12.04
CA SER A 50 20.18 21.74 -13.22
C SER A 50 20.93 21.23 -14.46
N ASN A 51 21.72 20.17 -14.34
CA ASN A 51 22.46 19.55 -15.44
C ASN A 51 22.36 18.02 -15.42
N ASP A 52 22.60 17.41 -16.58
CA ASP A 52 22.41 15.97 -16.82
C ASP A 52 23.43 15.11 -16.05
N GLU A 53 24.66 15.59 -15.83
CA GLU A 53 25.69 14.84 -15.10
C GLU A 53 25.34 14.69 -13.61
N ASP A 54 24.91 15.77 -12.97
CA ASP A 54 24.46 15.77 -11.57
C ASP A 54 23.17 14.97 -11.42
N PHE A 55 22.27 15.03 -12.40
CA PHE A 55 21.07 14.19 -12.43
C PHE A 55 21.43 12.71 -12.48
N LEU A 56 22.31 12.30 -13.40
CA LEU A 56 22.73 10.90 -13.53
C LEU A 56 23.45 10.41 -12.27
N ALA A 57 24.33 11.22 -11.68
CA ALA A 57 25.00 10.88 -10.42
C ALA A 57 24.01 10.74 -9.25
N GLY A 58 22.99 11.62 -9.19
CA GLY A 58 21.90 11.53 -8.23
C GLY A 58 21.06 10.27 -8.41
N TYR A 59 20.73 9.93 -9.66
CA TYR A 59 20.00 8.72 -10.03
C TYR A 59 20.78 7.45 -9.64
N GLU A 60 22.06 7.34 -10.02
CA GLU A 60 22.91 6.20 -9.65
C GLU A 60 23.02 6.05 -8.12
N THR A 61 23.13 7.17 -7.40
CA THR A 61 23.16 7.17 -5.93
C THR A 61 21.84 6.68 -5.35
N CYS A 62 20.70 7.11 -5.91
CA CYS A 62 19.38 6.66 -5.51
C CYS A 62 19.23 5.14 -5.69
N LEU A 63 19.54 4.63 -6.89
CA LEU A 63 19.47 3.19 -7.16
C LEU A 63 20.40 2.39 -6.25
N LYS A 64 21.64 2.87 -6.04
CA LYS A 64 22.57 2.25 -5.09
C LYS A 64 21.97 2.16 -3.69
N ASN A 65 21.38 3.25 -3.19
CA ASN A 65 20.76 3.26 -1.88
C ASN A 65 19.58 2.29 -1.80
N TRP A 66 18.75 2.19 -2.84
CA TRP A 66 17.64 1.22 -2.88
C TRP A 66 18.14 -0.22 -2.85
N LYS A 67 19.19 -0.54 -3.63
CA LYS A 67 19.85 -1.86 -3.62
C LYS A 67 20.38 -2.22 -2.23
N ASP A 68 21.09 -1.29 -1.59
CA ASP A 68 21.65 -1.49 -0.25
C ASP A 68 20.55 -1.59 0.81
N THR A 69 19.49 -0.79 0.70
CA THR A 69 18.31 -0.82 1.60
C THR A 69 17.65 -2.19 1.55
N GLN A 70 17.41 -2.72 0.34
CA GLN A 70 16.84 -4.05 0.18
C GLN A 70 17.69 -5.14 0.84
N LYS A 71 19.02 -5.08 0.72
CA LYS A 71 19.94 -6.05 1.37
C LYS A 71 19.84 -6.02 2.89
N ILE A 72 19.76 -4.82 3.46
CA ILE A 72 19.59 -4.67 4.91
C ILE A 72 18.22 -5.24 5.33
N ILE A 73 17.16 -4.89 4.62
CA ILE A 73 15.81 -5.37 4.90
C ILE A 73 15.72 -6.90 4.78
N SER A 74 16.30 -7.50 3.74
CA SER A 74 16.24 -8.95 3.53
C SER A 74 16.92 -9.70 4.69
N PHE A 75 18.09 -9.23 5.13
CA PHE A 75 18.78 -9.79 6.29
C PHE A 75 17.95 -9.68 7.58
N GLU A 76 17.36 -8.51 7.83
CA GLU A 76 16.53 -8.25 9.01
C GLU A 76 15.23 -9.09 9.01
N ILE A 77 14.59 -9.28 7.86
CA ILE A 77 13.44 -10.18 7.71
C ILE A 77 13.85 -11.63 7.99
N ILE A 78 14.97 -12.10 7.43
CA ILE A 78 15.45 -13.47 7.64
C ILE A 78 15.71 -13.76 9.12
N ILE A 79 16.35 -12.83 9.85
CA ILE A 79 16.56 -12.96 11.31
C ILE A 79 15.23 -13.18 12.02
N ARG A 80 14.23 -12.36 11.71
CA ARG A 80 12.90 -12.41 12.37
C ARG A 80 12.14 -13.68 12.02
N LEU A 81 12.23 -14.15 10.77
CA LEU A 81 11.65 -15.43 10.35
C LEU A 81 12.28 -16.60 11.12
N ARG A 82 13.60 -16.61 11.31
CA ARG A 82 14.30 -17.62 12.12
C ARG A 82 13.88 -17.57 13.59
N ASP A 83 13.79 -16.37 14.17
CA ASP A 83 13.30 -16.19 15.54
C ASP A 83 11.87 -16.69 15.71
N ILE A 84 10.97 -16.38 14.76
CA ILE A 84 9.59 -16.90 14.77
C ILE A 84 9.57 -18.43 14.71
N LYS A 85 10.37 -19.05 13.82
CA LYS A 85 10.49 -20.51 13.74
C LYS A 85 10.93 -21.11 15.09
N ARG A 86 11.92 -20.50 15.78
CA ARG A 86 12.38 -20.92 17.11
C ARG A 86 11.27 -20.78 18.16
N LEU A 87 10.64 -19.61 18.25
CA LEU A 87 9.58 -19.30 19.21
C LEU A 87 8.35 -20.20 19.03
N GLU A 88 8.03 -20.61 17.79
CA GLU A 88 6.94 -21.56 17.52
C GLU A 88 7.21 -22.96 18.09
N VAL A 89 8.48 -23.38 18.14
CA VAL A 89 8.88 -24.64 18.79
C VAL A 89 8.76 -24.51 20.30
N GLU A 90 9.32 -23.45 20.89
CA GLU A 90 9.25 -23.16 22.33
C GLU A 90 7.80 -23.03 22.83
N LYS A 91 6.93 -22.34 22.07
CA LYS A 91 5.49 -22.23 22.34
C LYS A 91 4.81 -23.60 22.46
N LYS A 92 5.15 -24.55 21.58
CA LYS A 92 4.62 -25.92 21.61
C LYS A 92 5.13 -26.69 22.83
N GLU A 93 6.38 -26.50 23.22
CA GLU A 93 6.96 -27.10 24.41
C GLU A 93 6.31 -26.57 25.70
N HIS A 94 6.19 -25.25 25.86
CA HIS A 94 5.51 -24.63 27.00
C HIS A 94 4.04 -25.07 27.09
N HIS A 95 3.36 -25.24 25.96
CA HIS A 95 2.01 -25.79 25.94
C HIS A 95 1.95 -27.23 26.50
N ARG A 96 2.88 -28.10 26.11
CA ARG A 96 2.98 -29.48 26.63
C ARG A 96 3.27 -29.50 28.13
N ASN A 97 4.12 -28.58 28.59
CA ASN A 97 4.50 -28.43 30.00
C ASN A 97 3.45 -27.68 30.85
N LYS A 98 2.32 -27.26 30.25
CA LYS A 98 1.25 -26.46 30.88
C LYS A 98 1.76 -25.14 31.49
N ASP A 99 2.86 -24.61 30.96
CA ASP A 99 3.43 -23.32 31.35
C ASP A 99 2.75 -22.20 30.56
N LYS A 100 1.63 -21.69 31.10
CA LYS A 100 0.79 -20.68 30.42
C LYS A 100 1.53 -19.36 30.22
N GLU A 101 2.27 -18.90 31.23
CA GLU A 101 2.95 -17.60 31.20
C GLU A 101 4.02 -17.55 30.11
N LYS A 102 4.87 -18.57 30.01
CA LYS A 102 5.90 -18.61 28.95
C LYS A 102 5.31 -18.78 27.57
N LYS A 103 4.23 -19.55 27.45
CA LYS A 103 3.49 -19.68 26.18
C LYS A 103 2.97 -18.31 25.71
N GLU A 104 2.39 -17.52 26.60
CA GLU A 104 1.89 -16.17 26.28
C GLU A 104 3.04 -15.24 25.85
N LYS A 105 4.18 -15.26 26.56
CA LYS A 105 5.37 -14.51 26.15
C LYS A 105 5.85 -14.86 24.74
N CYS A 106 5.92 -16.15 24.38
CA CYS A 106 6.29 -16.56 23.02
C CYS A 106 5.29 -16.02 21.98
N ILE A 107 3.98 -16.01 22.29
CA ILE A 107 2.95 -15.49 21.37
C ILE A 107 3.15 -13.99 21.15
N ASP A 108 3.38 -13.23 22.22
CA ASP A 108 3.60 -11.78 22.15
C ASP A 108 4.87 -11.45 21.35
N GLU A 109 5.97 -12.18 21.57
CA GLU A 109 7.20 -12.01 20.80
C GLU A 109 7.03 -12.37 19.33
N ILE A 110 6.30 -13.45 19.01
CA ILE A 110 5.97 -13.81 17.61
C ILE A 110 5.18 -12.67 16.95
N ASN A 111 4.18 -12.12 17.64
CA ASN A 111 3.37 -11.03 17.11
C ASN A 111 4.18 -9.76 16.88
N LEU A 112 5.08 -9.41 17.81
CA LEU A 112 6.02 -8.29 17.64
C LEU A 112 6.92 -8.49 16.43
N LYS A 113 7.49 -9.69 16.25
CA LYS A 113 8.39 -10.01 15.13
C LYS A 113 7.65 -9.96 13.78
N LYS A 114 6.40 -10.44 13.72
CA LYS A 114 5.55 -10.29 12.52
C LYS A 114 5.25 -8.83 12.21
N PHE A 115 5.02 -8.02 13.23
CA PHE A 115 4.79 -6.59 13.06
C PHE A 115 6.04 -5.85 12.60
N GLU A 116 7.22 -6.18 13.14
CA GLU A 116 8.50 -5.67 12.62
C GLU A 116 8.68 -6.05 11.13
N ILE A 117 8.43 -7.32 10.75
CA ILE A 117 8.47 -7.75 9.34
C ILE A 117 7.53 -6.90 8.47
N LEU A 118 6.29 -6.65 8.93
CA LEU A 118 5.35 -5.80 8.19
C LEU A 118 5.94 -4.41 7.91
N ILE A 119 6.52 -3.76 8.92
CA ILE A 119 7.15 -2.44 8.75
C ILE A 119 8.30 -2.47 7.74
N LEU A 120 9.17 -3.50 7.80
CA LEU A 120 10.26 -3.67 6.83
C LEU A 120 9.73 -3.86 5.41
N ARG A 121 8.66 -4.63 5.23
CA ARG A 121 8.02 -4.82 3.92
C ARG A 121 7.40 -3.52 3.40
N ARG A 122 6.78 -2.72 4.26
CA ARG A 122 6.29 -1.37 3.89
C ARG A 122 7.43 -0.41 3.50
N CYS A 123 8.67 -0.64 3.96
CA CYS A 123 9.83 0.08 3.47
C CYS A 123 10.20 -0.33 2.03
N ILE A 124 10.11 -1.63 1.69
CA ILE A 124 10.26 -2.11 0.30
C ILE A 124 9.17 -1.55 -0.60
N ASP A 125 7.93 -1.52 -0.11
CA ASP A 125 6.82 -0.91 -0.84
C ASP A 125 7.12 0.52 -1.24
N SER A 126 7.80 1.28 -0.38
CA SER A 126 8.18 2.68 -0.66
C SER A 126 9.11 2.80 -1.88
N ILE A 127 10.00 1.82 -2.08
CA ILE A 127 10.89 1.75 -3.25
C ILE A 127 10.07 1.44 -4.50
N ILE A 128 9.19 0.44 -4.44
CA ILE A 128 8.35 0.04 -5.59
C ILE A 128 7.39 1.17 -6.00
N TRP A 129 6.84 1.88 -5.02
CA TRP A 129 6.05 3.10 -5.27
C TRP A 129 6.85 4.16 -6.01
N SER A 130 8.11 4.36 -5.63
CA SER A 130 8.99 5.33 -6.29
C SER A 130 9.35 4.90 -7.72
N ILE A 131 9.51 3.59 -7.97
CA ILE A 131 9.74 3.04 -9.31
C ILE A 131 8.56 3.32 -10.25
N LEU A 132 7.34 3.29 -9.73
CA LEU A 132 6.10 3.53 -10.48
C LEU A 132 5.57 4.97 -10.36
N ASP A 133 6.45 5.92 -10.01
CA ASP A 133 6.13 7.35 -9.91
C ASP A 133 4.89 7.67 -9.05
N GLU A 134 4.68 6.88 -8.00
CA GLU A 134 3.50 6.98 -7.11
C GLU A 134 2.14 6.86 -7.84
N ASP A 135 2.09 6.34 -9.08
CA ASP A 135 0.84 6.15 -9.80
C ASP A 135 0.03 4.98 -9.22
N HIS A 136 -0.98 5.34 -8.44
CA HIS A 136 -1.94 4.41 -7.88
C HIS A 136 -2.61 3.50 -8.91
N SER A 137 -2.82 3.99 -10.14
CA SER A 137 -3.53 3.21 -11.15
C SER A 137 -2.72 1.99 -11.53
N SER A 138 -1.41 2.17 -11.72
CA SER A 138 -0.41 1.13 -11.94
C SER A 138 -0.21 0.24 -10.72
N LEU A 139 -0.01 0.83 -9.53
CA LEU A 139 0.25 0.09 -8.30
C LEU A 139 -0.88 -0.89 -7.94
N ARG A 140 -2.13 -0.51 -8.19
CA ARG A 140 -3.31 -1.37 -7.96
C ARG A 140 -3.43 -2.54 -8.95
N ARG A 141 -2.50 -2.72 -9.90
CA ARG A 141 -2.47 -3.89 -10.81
C ARG A 141 -1.62 -5.04 -10.26
N LEU A 142 -0.69 -4.75 -9.35
CA LEU A 142 0.29 -5.71 -8.82
C LEU A 142 -0.26 -6.74 -7.81
N PRO A 143 -1.30 -6.44 -7.01
CA PRO A 143 -1.92 -7.45 -6.16
C PRO A 143 -2.86 -8.38 -6.93
N ILE A 144 -3.04 -9.58 -6.40
CA ILE A 144 -4.02 -10.57 -6.87
C ILE A 144 -5.01 -10.93 -5.76
N ASN A 145 -6.20 -11.41 -6.14
CA ASN A 145 -7.23 -11.89 -5.21
C ASN A 145 -6.95 -13.28 -4.61
N ALA A 146 -5.72 -13.51 -4.16
CA ALA A 146 -5.32 -14.72 -3.46
C ALA A 146 -4.49 -14.29 -2.27
N GLY A 147 -4.94 -14.58 -1.06
CA GLY A 147 -4.29 -14.22 0.21
C GLY A 147 -2.99 -14.99 0.47
N ASN A 148 -2.14 -15.13 -0.54
CA ASN A 148 -0.90 -15.88 -0.48
C ASN A 148 0.26 -14.95 -0.10
N ASP A 149 0.38 -14.67 1.19
CA ASP A 149 1.65 -14.21 1.73
C ASP A 149 2.59 -15.41 1.82
N ASN A 150 3.43 -15.60 0.80
CA ASN A 150 4.37 -16.72 0.69
C ASN A 150 5.77 -16.39 1.21
N LEU A 151 5.91 -15.33 2.02
CA LEU A 151 7.18 -14.88 2.56
C LEU A 151 7.93 -16.04 3.26
N SER A 152 9.05 -16.44 2.68
CA SER A 152 9.90 -17.51 3.20
C SER A 152 11.38 -17.11 3.11
N GLU A 153 12.17 -17.67 4.03
CA GLU A 153 13.62 -17.44 4.06
C GLU A 153 14.29 -17.90 2.76
N ASP A 154 13.93 -19.10 2.27
CA ASP A 154 14.53 -19.69 1.07
C ASP A 154 14.18 -18.86 -0.19
N ASN A 155 12.91 -18.44 -0.32
CA ASN A 155 12.48 -17.58 -1.43
C ASN A 155 13.23 -16.25 -1.44
N ILE A 156 13.41 -15.62 -0.27
CA ILE A 156 14.15 -14.35 -0.18
C ILE A 156 15.59 -14.57 -0.63
N ILE A 157 16.26 -15.64 -0.17
CA ILE A 157 17.65 -15.92 -0.53
C ILE A 157 17.79 -16.14 -2.03
N ASP A 158 16.95 -16.99 -2.62
CA ASP A 158 17.02 -17.32 -4.06
C ASP A 158 16.74 -16.08 -4.92
N SER A 159 15.70 -15.32 -4.60
CA SER A 159 15.35 -14.10 -5.33
C SER A 159 16.39 -12.99 -5.14
N MET A 160 17.01 -12.87 -3.95
CA MET A 160 18.10 -11.91 -3.73
C MET A 160 19.33 -12.22 -4.58
N VAL A 161 19.67 -13.50 -4.81
CA VAL A 161 20.77 -13.88 -5.71
C VAL A 161 20.48 -13.41 -7.13
N ALA A 162 19.27 -13.65 -7.64
CA ALA A 162 18.86 -13.19 -8.96
C ALA A 162 18.83 -11.65 -9.06
N ALA A 163 18.29 -10.98 -8.03
CA ALA A 163 18.27 -9.52 -7.95
C ALA A 163 19.69 -8.94 -7.96
N ASP A 164 20.63 -9.55 -7.24
CA ASP A 164 22.01 -9.09 -7.17
C ASP A 164 22.74 -9.17 -8.51
N LEU A 165 22.41 -10.15 -9.37
CA LEU A 165 22.96 -10.23 -10.74
C LEU A 165 22.50 -9.04 -11.59
N ILE A 166 21.20 -8.71 -11.56
CA ILE A 166 20.64 -7.56 -12.29
C ILE A 166 21.20 -6.24 -11.71
N ASN A 167 21.29 -6.15 -10.39
CA ASN A 167 21.75 -4.97 -9.67
C ASN A 167 23.24 -4.64 -9.87
N GLN A 168 24.02 -5.50 -10.54
CA GLN A 168 25.38 -5.18 -10.99
C GLN A 168 25.40 -4.03 -11.99
N ASP A 169 24.34 -3.87 -12.79
CA ASP A 169 24.16 -2.68 -13.61
C ASP A 169 23.80 -1.48 -12.73
N LYS A 170 24.61 -0.42 -12.79
CA LYS A 170 24.40 0.80 -12.03
C LYS A 170 23.13 1.58 -12.42
N HIS A 171 22.59 1.35 -13.61
CA HIS A 171 21.37 2.02 -14.10
C HIS A 171 20.10 1.16 -14.00
N ALA A 172 20.22 -0.09 -13.54
CA ALA A 172 19.08 -0.95 -13.30
C ALA A 172 18.87 -1.17 -11.79
N VAL A 173 17.63 -1.44 -11.40
CA VAL A 173 17.29 -1.92 -10.07
C VAL A 173 16.37 -3.13 -10.16
N ALA A 174 16.62 -4.13 -9.33
CA ALA A 174 15.77 -5.30 -9.13
C ALA A 174 15.42 -5.43 -7.64
N ILE A 175 14.12 -5.46 -7.36
CA ILE A 175 13.53 -5.55 -6.03
C ILE A 175 12.75 -6.86 -5.90
N VAL A 176 12.96 -7.59 -4.80
CA VAL A 176 12.30 -8.89 -4.55
C VAL A 176 10.84 -8.67 -4.16
N SER A 177 9.92 -9.17 -4.98
CA SER A 177 8.47 -8.99 -4.83
C SER A 177 7.93 -9.59 -3.53
N ASP A 178 8.43 -10.75 -3.09
CA ASP A 178 7.99 -11.40 -1.86
C ASP A 178 8.19 -10.52 -0.60
N MET A 179 9.13 -9.57 -0.64
CA MET A 179 9.35 -8.62 0.45
C MET A 179 8.43 -7.38 0.37
N SER A 180 7.58 -7.25 -0.64
CA SER A 180 6.50 -6.27 -0.69
C SER A 180 5.25 -6.78 0.03
N THR A 181 4.38 -5.88 0.47
CA THR A 181 3.05 -6.27 1.00
C THR A 181 1.95 -6.35 -0.05
N PHE A 182 2.20 -5.88 -1.29
CA PHE A 182 1.16 -5.77 -2.31
C PHE A 182 1.55 -6.31 -3.69
N VAL A 183 2.83 -6.59 -3.95
CA VAL A 183 3.26 -7.20 -5.21
C VAL A 183 3.12 -8.71 -5.13
N HIS A 184 2.17 -9.27 -5.88
CA HIS A 184 1.89 -10.72 -5.91
C HIS A 184 2.14 -11.34 -7.29
N VAL A 185 2.80 -10.60 -8.19
CA VAL A 185 3.14 -11.02 -9.55
C VAL A 185 4.63 -10.87 -9.79
N GLY A 186 5.26 -11.89 -10.38
CA GLY A 186 6.71 -11.96 -10.54
C GLY A 186 7.45 -12.15 -9.22
N ASP A 187 8.64 -12.73 -9.30
CA ASP A 187 9.55 -12.88 -8.15
C ASP A 187 10.36 -11.59 -7.92
N LEU A 188 10.62 -10.84 -9.00
CA LEU A 188 11.29 -9.53 -8.97
C LEU A 188 10.47 -8.47 -9.72
N VAL A 189 10.47 -7.26 -9.18
CA VAL A 189 10.16 -6.02 -9.88
C VAL A 189 11.47 -5.40 -10.33
N THR A 190 11.59 -5.09 -11.61
CA THR A 190 12.79 -4.44 -12.14
C THR A 190 12.46 -3.16 -12.88
N PHE A 191 13.42 -2.24 -12.87
CA PHE A 191 13.33 -0.99 -13.61
C PHE A 191 14.70 -0.61 -14.15
N ASN A 192 14.72 -0.19 -15.41
CA ASN A 192 15.82 0.57 -15.97
C ASN A 192 15.27 1.60 -16.98
N PRO A 193 15.99 2.69 -17.28
CA PRO A 193 15.47 3.75 -18.15
C PRO A 193 15.20 3.33 -19.60
N LEU A 194 15.82 2.24 -20.09
CA LEU A 194 15.68 1.78 -21.47
C LEU A 194 14.46 0.87 -21.64
N ASP A 195 14.27 -0.08 -20.72
CA ASP A 195 13.21 -1.08 -20.83
C ASP A 195 11.99 -0.76 -19.96
N GLY A 196 12.09 0.26 -19.09
CA GLY A 196 11.03 0.65 -18.17
C GLY A 196 10.79 -0.38 -17.08
N PHE A 197 9.54 -0.45 -16.61
CA PHE A 197 9.10 -1.39 -15.59
C PHE A 197 8.94 -2.81 -16.15
N GLN A 198 9.51 -3.80 -15.49
CA GLN A 198 9.37 -5.21 -15.86
C GLN A 198 9.14 -6.11 -14.64
N LEU A 199 8.49 -7.25 -14.89
CA LEU A 199 8.31 -8.32 -13.93
C LEU A 199 9.17 -9.51 -14.36
N VAL A 200 9.96 -10.04 -13.43
CA VAL A 200 10.84 -11.19 -13.68
C VAL A 200 10.44 -12.35 -12.78
N GLU A 201 10.28 -13.53 -13.37
CA GLU A 201 10.07 -14.78 -12.64
C GLU A 201 11.40 -15.55 -12.58
N VAL A 202 11.80 -15.97 -11.39
CA VAL A 202 13.04 -16.72 -11.16
C VAL A 202 12.72 -18.21 -11.21
N LYS A 203 13.38 -18.93 -12.12
CA LYS A 203 13.27 -20.39 -12.25
C LYS A 203 14.64 -21.03 -12.17
N THR A 204 14.71 -22.15 -11.47
CA THR A 204 15.94 -22.94 -11.30
C THR A 204 15.69 -24.39 -11.74
N GLY A 205 16.61 -24.93 -12.54
CA GLY A 205 16.62 -26.34 -12.97
C GLY A 205 16.01 -26.59 -14.36
N GLU A 206 16.62 -27.52 -15.11
CA GLU A 206 16.28 -27.81 -16.51
C GLU A 206 14.80 -28.12 -16.73
N LYS A 207 14.22 -28.98 -15.89
CA LYS A 207 12.81 -29.35 -15.99
C LYS A 207 11.86 -28.16 -15.79
N ASN A 208 12.21 -27.23 -14.89
CA ASN A 208 11.39 -26.05 -14.65
C ASN A 208 11.45 -25.07 -15.83
N ASN A 209 12.61 -24.99 -16.48
CA ASN A 209 12.79 -24.18 -17.69
C ASN A 209 12.00 -24.76 -18.86
N GLU A 210 12.03 -26.08 -19.07
CA GLU A 210 11.23 -26.75 -20.11
C GLU A 210 9.73 -26.48 -19.94
N LEU A 211 9.22 -26.63 -18.69
CA LEU A 211 7.82 -26.32 -18.39
C LEU A 211 7.50 -24.84 -18.57
N TYR A 212 8.45 -23.95 -18.30
CA TYR A 212 8.28 -22.51 -18.47
C TYR A 212 8.21 -22.13 -19.95
N GLU A 213 9.18 -22.57 -20.76
CA GLU A 213 9.21 -22.31 -22.20
C GLU A 213 7.95 -22.83 -22.90
N ALA A 214 7.49 -24.02 -22.52
CA ALA A 214 6.24 -24.57 -23.04
C ALA A 214 5.00 -23.77 -22.59
N ALA A 215 4.96 -23.33 -21.33
CA ALA A 215 3.85 -22.52 -20.83
C ALA A 215 3.80 -21.15 -21.50
N GLU A 216 4.95 -20.51 -21.67
CA GLU A 216 5.12 -19.25 -22.39
C GLU A 216 4.67 -19.39 -23.85
N PHE A 217 5.16 -20.42 -24.55
CA PHE A 217 4.71 -20.71 -25.91
C PHE A 217 3.21 -20.95 -25.99
N SER A 218 2.62 -21.70 -25.05
CA SER A 218 1.17 -21.95 -25.00
C SER A 218 0.36 -20.65 -24.84
N VAL A 219 0.83 -19.72 -24.00
CA VAL A 219 0.16 -18.43 -23.80
C VAL A 219 0.28 -17.54 -25.03
N ILE A 220 1.48 -17.39 -25.58
CA ILE A 220 1.75 -16.47 -26.70
C ILE A 220 1.12 -16.98 -28.01
N SER A 221 1.22 -18.29 -28.29
CA SER A 221 0.69 -18.87 -29.52
C SER A 221 -0.81 -19.09 -29.50
N GLU A 222 -1.42 -19.07 -28.31
CA GLU A 222 -2.81 -19.44 -28.05
C GLU A 222 -3.21 -20.81 -28.68
N CYS A 223 -2.26 -21.71 -28.91
CA CYS A 223 -2.48 -22.97 -29.63
C CYS A 223 -2.98 -24.08 -28.70
N PRO A 224 -4.27 -24.48 -28.75
CA PRO A 224 -4.81 -25.48 -27.84
C PRO A 224 -4.25 -26.89 -28.10
N HIS A 225 -3.91 -27.18 -29.36
CA HIS A 225 -3.38 -28.48 -29.77
C HIS A 225 -1.97 -28.72 -29.25
N PHE A 226 -1.13 -27.68 -29.18
CA PHE A 226 0.18 -27.77 -28.55
C PHE A 226 0.03 -28.13 -27.08
N GLU A 227 -0.83 -27.39 -26.35
CA GLU A 227 -1.03 -27.59 -24.92
C GLU A 227 -1.52 -29.00 -24.61
N GLU A 228 -2.55 -29.47 -25.33
CA GLU A 228 -3.07 -30.84 -25.19
C GLU A 228 -1.96 -31.88 -25.41
N ASN A 229 -1.19 -31.75 -26.48
CA ASN A 229 -0.11 -32.69 -26.79
C ASN A 229 1.04 -32.64 -25.78
N PHE A 230 1.39 -31.45 -25.28
CA PHE A 230 2.49 -31.27 -24.33
C PHE A 230 2.17 -31.89 -22.98
N ILE A 231 0.94 -31.69 -22.48
CA ILE A 231 0.52 -32.27 -21.19
C ILE A 231 0.16 -33.75 -21.30
N ASN A 232 -0.13 -34.25 -22.51
CA ASN A 232 -0.45 -35.65 -22.75
C ASN A 232 0.73 -36.55 -22.35
N ASN A 233 0.48 -37.48 -21.43
CA ASN A 233 1.44 -38.41 -20.83
C ASN A 233 2.43 -37.79 -19.81
N MET A 234 2.25 -36.53 -19.40
CA MET A 234 3.00 -35.98 -18.27
C MET A 234 2.45 -36.48 -16.92
N PRO A 235 3.30 -36.59 -15.88
CA PRO A 235 2.85 -36.81 -14.52
C PRO A 235 1.94 -35.68 -14.02
N ASP A 236 0.93 -36.00 -13.21
CA ASP A 236 -0.02 -35.03 -12.64
C ASP A 236 0.64 -33.82 -11.95
N ASN A 237 1.80 -34.03 -11.31
CA ASN A 237 2.54 -32.96 -10.65
C ASN A 237 3.12 -31.95 -11.66
N ASP A 238 3.60 -32.44 -12.80
CA ASP A 238 4.16 -31.60 -13.85
C ASP A 238 3.05 -30.84 -14.58
N VAL A 239 1.89 -31.49 -14.80
CA VAL A 239 0.69 -30.83 -15.33
C VAL A 239 0.21 -29.71 -14.38
N LYS A 240 0.20 -29.95 -13.07
CA LYS A 240 -0.14 -28.91 -12.07
C LYS A 240 0.87 -27.76 -12.09
N GLN A 241 2.15 -28.07 -12.23
CA GLN A 241 3.21 -27.07 -12.28
C GLN A 241 3.15 -26.23 -13.56
N PHE A 242 2.96 -26.86 -14.73
CA PHE A 242 2.72 -26.18 -16.01
C PHE A 242 1.54 -25.21 -15.91
N ASN A 243 0.39 -25.68 -15.40
CA ASN A 243 -0.79 -24.85 -15.23
C ASN A 243 -0.56 -23.69 -14.25
N ARG A 244 0.27 -23.89 -13.22
CA ARG A 244 0.66 -22.82 -12.30
C ARG A 244 1.50 -21.77 -13.02
N ILE A 245 2.53 -22.19 -13.76
CA ILE A 245 3.43 -21.29 -14.49
C ILE A 245 2.62 -20.50 -15.54
N LYS A 246 1.78 -21.18 -16.33
CA LYS A 246 0.87 -20.54 -17.29
C LYS A 246 0.03 -19.42 -16.66
N ARG A 247 -0.56 -19.67 -15.48
CA ARG A 247 -1.30 -18.63 -14.74
C ARG A 247 -0.42 -17.47 -14.29
N GLN A 248 0.83 -17.72 -13.89
CA GLN A 248 1.78 -16.66 -13.52
C GLN A 248 2.12 -15.78 -14.73
N ILE A 249 2.39 -16.40 -15.89
CA ILE A 249 2.67 -15.69 -17.15
C ILE A 249 1.48 -14.81 -17.56
N ILE A 250 0.26 -15.36 -17.59
CA ILE A 250 -0.95 -14.59 -17.92
C ILE A 250 -1.12 -13.41 -16.96
N ARG A 251 -0.91 -13.61 -15.65
CA ARG A 251 -1.01 -12.51 -14.67
C ARG A 251 0.02 -11.42 -14.92
N GLY A 252 1.27 -11.80 -15.19
CA GLY A 252 2.33 -10.85 -15.53
C GLY A 252 2.01 -10.04 -16.78
N MET A 253 1.55 -10.71 -17.84
CA MET A 253 1.11 -10.05 -19.08
C MET A 253 -0.04 -9.08 -18.84
N ASN A 254 -1.07 -9.48 -18.08
CA ASN A 254 -2.19 -8.59 -17.74
C ASN A 254 -1.73 -7.32 -17.01
N VAL A 255 -0.75 -7.43 -16.10
CA VAL A 255 -0.21 -6.28 -15.38
C VAL A 255 0.58 -5.37 -16.32
N LEU A 256 1.48 -5.93 -17.12
CA LEU A 256 2.29 -5.15 -18.06
C LEU A 256 1.43 -4.47 -19.13
N GLU A 257 0.41 -5.16 -19.64
CA GLU A 257 -0.56 -4.59 -20.60
C GLU A 257 -1.32 -3.41 -19.96
N ALA A 258 -1.88 -3.60 -18.75
CA ALA A 258 -2.63 -2.56 -18.06
C ALA A 258 -1.79 -1.33 -17.72
N ILE A 259 -0.54 -1.52 -17.30
CA ILE A 259 0.38 -0.42 -16.97
C ILE A 259 0.84 0.30 -18.24
N ASN A 260 1.24 -0.43 -19.29
CA ASN A 260 1.85 0.17 -20.48
C ASN A 260 0.84 0.78 -21.46
N THR A 261 -0.40 0.26 -21.49
CA THR A 261 -1.42 0.71 -22.47
C THR A 261 -2.55 1.51 -21.82
N GLY A 262 -2.66 1.50 -20.49
CA GLY A 262 -3.80 2.07 -19.77
C GLY A 262 -5.08 1.23 -19.89
N GLU A 263 -5.08 0.11 -20.61
CA GLU A 263 -6.23 -0.80 -20.72
C GLU A 263 -5.78 -2.24 -20.45
N GLY A 264 -6.63 -3.07 -19.84
CA GLY A 264 -6.25 -4.47 -19.60
C GLY A 264 -7.17 -5.21 -18.66
N PHE A 265 -6.63 -6.26 -18.04
CA PHE A 265 -7.35 -7.09 -17.06
C PHE A 265 -6.78 -6.91 -15.65
N ASP A 266 -7.64 -6.54 -14.71
CA ASP A 266 -7.28 -6.40 -13.30
C ASP A 266 -7.31 -7.76 -12.59
N ASN A 267 -6.13 -8.26 -12.22
CA ASN A 267 -5.98 -9.54 -11.52
C ASN A 267 -6.56 -9.52 -10.08
N LEU A 268 -6.75 -8.34 -9.48
CA LEU A 268 -7.36 -8.20 -8.16
C LEU A 268 -8.89 -8.27 -8.26
N HIS A 269 -9.49 -7.47 -9.14
CA HIS A 269 -10.95 -7.40 -9.25
C HIS A 269 -11.54 -8.42 -10.25
N GLN A 270 -10.69 -9.13 -11.00
CA GLN A 270 -11.08 -10.09 -12.03
C GLN A 270 -12.01 -9.47 -13.07
N SER A 271 -11.67 -8.25 -13.51
CA SER A 271 -12.48 -7.46 -14.44
C SER A 271 -11.59 -6.70 -15.43
N LYS A 272 -12.15 -6.37 -16.61
CA LYS A 272 -11.50 -5.42 -17.51
C LYS A 272 -11.39 -4.06 -16.82
N VAL A 273 -10.31 -3.35 -17.10
CA VAL A 273 -10.06 -2.01 -16.58
C VAL A 273 -9.55 -1.11 -17.70
N LYS A 274 -9.92 0.16 -17.59
CA LYS A 274 -9.39 1.27 -18.34
C LYS A 274 -8.95 2.34 -17.35
N ILE A 275 -7.70 2.74 -17.46
CA ILE A 275 -7.10 3.83 -16.71
C ILE A 275 -7.38 5.09 -17.52
N ASP A 276 -8.38 5.84 -17.10
CA ASP A 276 -8.65 7.14 -17.71
C ASP A 276 -7.56 8.12 -17.29
N GLU A 277 -6.81 8.64 -18.26
CA GLU A 277 -5.98 9.82 -18.08
C GLU A 277 -6.90 11.00 -17.71
N ILE A 278 -6.94 11.33 -16.42
CA ILE A 278 -7.53 12.60 -16.01
C ILE A 278 -6.41 13.64 -16.07
N ASP A 279 -6.57 14.62 -16.96
CA ASP A 279 -5.78 15.86 -16.94
C ASP A 279 -6.25 16.75 -15.78
N HIS A 280 -6.06 16.25 -14.55
CA HIS A 280 -6.35 16.99 -13.35
C HIS A 280 -5.31 16.65 -12.29
N PRO A 281 -4.38 17.58 -11.99
CA PRO A 281 -3.30 17.29 -11.05
C PRO A 281 -3.85 16.95 -9.66
N SER A 282 -3.15 16.05 -8.97
CA SER A 282 -3.43 15.78 -7.57
C SER A 282 -3.06 16.96 -6.70
N GLU A 283 -3.99 17.41 -5.85
CA GLU A 283 -3.70 18.41 -4.82
C GLU A 283 -3.64 17.75 -3.45
N PHE A 284 -2.60 18.09 -2.68
CA PHE A 284 -2.35 17.52 -1.36
C PHE A 284 -2.46 18.56 -0.25
N TYR A 285 -2.93 18.13 0.93
CA TYR A 285 -2.99 18.99 2.12
C TYR A 285 -1.72 18.89 2.99
N THR A 286 -0.67 18.25 2.51
CA THR A 286 0.65 18.10 3.16
C THR A 286 1.17 19.39 3.80
N HIS A 287 1.04 20.51 3.09
CA HIS A 287 1.49 21.81 3.58
C HIS A 287 0.77 22.26 4.89
N ARG A 288 -0.45 21.77 5.14
CA ARG A 288 -1.20 22.01 6.38
C ARG A 288 -0.61 21.21 7.52
N LEU A 289 -0.26 19.94 7.28
CA LEU A 289 0.44 19.10 8.26
C LEU A 289 1.81 19.70 8.64
N VAL A 290 2.57 20.24 7.67
CA VAL A 290 3.84 20.91 7.94
C VAL A 290 3.64 22.15 8.83
N LYS A 291 2.64 22.99 8.55
CA LYS A 291 2.31 24.15 9.41
C LYS A 291 1.93 23.74 10.83
N MET A 292 1.15 22.66 10.98
CA MET A 292 0.81 22.10 12.31
C MET A 292 2.07 21.63 13.05
N TRP A 293 2.99 20.98 12.34
CA TRP A 293 4.26 20.52 12.91
C TRP A 293 5.14 21.69 13.35
N GLU A 294 5.24 22.77 12.56
CA GLU A 294 5.95 23.99 12.93
C GLU A 294 5.41 24.63 14.20
N ILE A 295 4.07 24.66 14.38
CA ILE A 295 3.44 25.13 15.61
C ILE A 295 3.87 24.29 16.82
N ILE A 296 3.93 22.97 16.67
CA ILE A 296 4.38 22.08 17.74
C ILE A 296 5.86 22.28 18.02
N ARG A 297 6.72 22.38 16.99
CA ARG A 297 8.15 22.69 17.18
C ARG A 297 8.39 24.04 17.84
N GLY A 298 7.50 25.01 17.60
CA GLY A 298 7.47 26.31 18.28
C GLY A 298 7.08 26.29 19.76
N GLY A 299 6.81 25.10 20.33
CA GLY A 299 6.62 24.89 21.77
C GLY A 299 5.18 24.58 22.19
N LYS A 300 4.22 24.53 21.27
CA LYS A 300 2.86 24.06 21.61
C LYS A 300 2.83 22.53 21.71
N ASN A 301 1.93 22.01 22.53
CA ASN A 301 1.73 20.56 22.69
C ASN A 301 0.75 19.97 21.67
N TRP A 302 0.01 20.82 20.94
CA TRP A 302 -0.98 20.39 19.97
C TRP A 302 -1.20 21.44 18.87
N ALA A 303 -1.73 20.97 17.75
CA ALA A 303 -2.32 21.77 16.67
C ALA A 303 -3.49 20.98 16.07
N ILE A 304 -4.55 21.67 15.66
CA ILE A 304 -5.69 21.07 14.95
C ILE A 304 -5.98 21.88 13.69
N ASP A 305 -6.61 21.23 12.71
CA ASP A 305 -7.01 21.86 11.46
C ASP A 305 -8.21 21.15 10.84
N THR A 306 -8.91 21.83 9.93
CA THR A 306 -10.00 21.24 9.15
C THR A 306 -9.74 21.51 7.67
N ILE A 307 -9.68 20.45 6.88
CA ILE A 307 -9.50 20.49 5.43
C ILE A 307 -10.86 20.28 4.79
N ASP A 308 -11.22 21.20 3.89
CA ASP A 308 -12.39 21.10 3.03
C ASP A 308 -13.67 20.74 3.81
N GLU A 309 -13.82 21.27 5.05
CA GLU A 309 -14.99 21.10 5.92
C GLU A 309 -15.42 19.64 6.24
N CYS A 310 -14.67 18.63 5.80
CA CYS A 310 -15.02 17.21 5.94
C CYS A 310 -13.87 16.31 6.41
N LEU A 311 -12.64 16.85 6.48
CA LEU A 311 -11.49 16.16 7.04
C LEU A 311 -10.94 16.94 8.23
N PHE A 312 -10.93 16.30 9.39
CA PHE A 312 -10.44 16.87 10.65
C PHE A 312 -9.06 16.31 10.97
N LEU A 313 -8.11 17.19 11.27
CA LEU A 313 -6.72 16.85 11.54
C LEU A 313 -6.35 17.27 12.97
N GLY A 314 -5.64 16.39 13.67
CA GLY A 314 -5.07 16.67 14.97
C GLY A 314 -3.63 16.20 15.04
N MET A 315 -2.75 17.06 15.57
CA MET A 315 -1.36 16.72 15.84
C MET A 315 -1.05 17.01 17.30
N TYR A 316 -0.43 16.05 17.97
CA TYR A 316 -0.23 16.09 19.43
C TYR A 316 1.14 15.54 19.79
N ARG A 317 1.78 16.11 20.82
CA ARG A 317 2.99 15.53 21.43
C ARG A 317 2.71 14.32 22.32
N ASP A 318 1.52 14.31 22.93
CA ASP A 318 1.11 13.27 23.86
C ASP A 318 -0.12 12.52 23.33
N SER A 319 -0.03 11.20 23.29
CA SER A 319 -1.08 10.35 22.72
C SER A 319 -2.36 10.32 23.56
N GLU A 320 -2.24 10.44 24.88
CA GLU A 320 -3.38 10.36 25.79
C GLU A 320 -4.20 11.65 25.74
N MET A 321 -3.50 12.79 25.73
CA MET A 321 -4.07 14.10 25.46
C MET A 321 -4.73 14.15 24.09
N GLY A 322 -4.05 13.63 23.06
CA GLY A 322 -4.63 13.53 21.72
C GLY A 322 -5.93 12.73 21.73
N PHE A 323 -5.95 11.56 22.37
CA PHE A 323 -7.11 10.68 22.42
C PHE A 323 -8.31 11.37 23.05
N VAL A 324 -8.12 12.06 24.18
CA VAL A 324 -9.21 12.77 24.87
C VAL A 324 -9.64 14.02 24.08
N ALA A 325 -8.68 14.85 23.66
CA ALA A 325 -8.97 16.14 23.05
C ALA A 325 -9.61 16.00 21.66
N PHE A 326 -9.08 15.08 20.82
CA PHE A 326 -9.58 14.92 19.46
C PHE A 326 -10.95 14.25 19.44
N ASN A 327 -11.18 13.20 20.25
CA ASN A 327 -12.50 12.59 20.37
C ASN A 327 -13.52 13.56 20.96
N GLY A 328 -13.15 14.33 21.99
CA GLY A 328 -14.01 15.37 22.55
C GLY A 328 -14.38 16.45 21.53
N TRP A 329 -13.47 16.80 20.62
CA TRP A 329 -13.75 17.70 19.50
C TRP A 329 -14.75 17.06 18.52
N MET A 330 -14.54 15.81 18.09
CA MET A 330 -15.47 15.12 17.19
C MET A 330 -16.87 14.98 17.82
N ASP A 331 -16.95 14.62 19.10
CA ASP A 331 -18.20 14.52 19.85
C ASP A 331 -18.94 15.86 19.92
N SER A 332 -18.23 16.97 20.15
CA SER A 332 -18.83 18.30 20.19
C SER A 332 -19.46 18.74 18.85
N LEU A 333 -18.96 18.19 17.74
CA LEU A 333 -19.48 18.40 16.40
C LEU A 333 -20.54 17.37 16.00
N GLY A 334 -20.80 16.35 16.83
CA GLY A 334 -21.70 15.25 16.51
C GLY A 334 -21.14 14.26 15.48
N ILE A 335 -19.83 14.31 15.21
CA ILE A 335 -19.17 13.45 14.23
C ILE A 335 -18.98 12.05 14.81
N LYS A 336 -19.39 11.05 14.02
CA LYS A 336 -19.32 9.63 14.38
C LYS A 336 -18.37 8.82 13.52
N SER A 337 -17.74 9.45 12.52
CA SER A 337 -16.75 8.80 11.69
C SER A 337 -15.57 8.24 12.49
N PRO A 338 -14.92 7.17 11.99
CA PRO A 338 -13.73 6.62 12.62
C PRO A 338 -12.61 7.65 12.74
N VAL A 339 -11.87 7.58 13.84
CA VAL A 339 -10.62 8.31 14.02
C VAL A 339 -9.48 7.36 13.72
N VAL A 340 -8.59 7.74 12.80
CA VAL A 340 -7.42 6.97 12.41
C VAL A 340 -6.14 7.67 12.85
N ASN A 341 -5.08 6.90 13.07
CA ASN A 341 -3.72 7.41 13.19
C ASN A 341 -3.02 7.32 11.84
N ILE A 342 -2.12 8.26 11.52
CA ILE A 342 -1.35 8.18 10.26
C ILE A 342 -0.58 6.86 10.10
N ASN A 343 -0.17 6.24 11.23
CA ASN A 343 0.52 4.95 11.22
C ASN A 343 -0.42 3.75 10.95
N ASP A 344 -1.74 3.95 10.88
CA ASP A 344 -2.65 2.87 10.46
C ASP A 344 -2.44 2.51 8.98
N SER A 345 -1.77 3.37 8.18
CA SER A 345 -1.37 3.09 6.78
C SER A 345 -0.44 1.87 6.63
N PHE A 346 0.24 1.44 7.68
CA PHE A 346 1.03 0.20 7.66
C PHE A 346 0.17 -1.05 7.45
N PHE A 347 -1.13 -0.97 7.77
CA PHE A 347 -2.07 -2.08 7.65
C PHE A 347 -2.91 -2.04 6.36
N ASP A 348 -2.75 -0.99 5.53
CA ASP A 348 -3.32 -0.92 4.20
C ASP A 348 -2.20 -1.02 3.15
N PRO A 349 -2.00 -2.21 2.54
CA PRO A 349 -0.97 -2.43 1.53
C PRO A 349 -1.06 -1.49 0.32
N LEU A 350 -2.26 -0.97 0.02
CA LEU A 350 -2.53 -0.13 -1.15
C LEU A 350 -2.53 1.37 -0.84
N SER A 351 -2.44 1.74 0.44
CA SER A 351 -2.13 3.11 0.84
C SER A 351 -0.67 3.45 0.55
N ARG A 352 -0.36 4.73 0.44
CA ARG A 352 1.00 5.22 0.33
C ARG A 352 1.84 4.79 1.54
N PRO A 353 2.97 4.10 1.31
CA PRO A 353 3.87 3.70 2.38
C PRO A 353 4.39 4.90 3.18
N PHE A 354 4.63 4.67 4.48
CA PHE A 354 5.07 5.72 5.41
C PHE A 354 6.32 6.48 4.93
N MET A 355 7.29 5.79 4.30
CA MET A 355 8.51 6.45 3.82
C MET A 355 8.30 7.23 2.52
N SER A 356 7.20 6.98 1.80
CA SER A 356 6.80 7.71 0.58
C SER A 356 5.84 8.88 0.87
N LEU A 357 5.47 9.11 2.13
CA LEU A 357 4.66 10.27 2.49
C LEU A 357 5.40 11.56 2.12
N HIS A 358 4.66 12.52 1.56
CA HIS A 358 5.18 13.85 1.17
C HIS A 358 5.54 14.75 2.37
N LEU A 359 5.79 14.19 3.55
CA LEU A 359 6.20 14.92 4.74
C LEU A 359 7.71 15.11 4.78
N PRO A 360 8.26 16.15 5.44
CA PRO A 360 9.70 16.28 5.65
C PRO A 360 10.30 15.06 6.36
N THR A 361 11.53 14.68 6.02
CA THR A 361 12.19 13.51 6.65
C THR A 361 12.36 13.68 8.16
N GLU A 362 12.59 14.92 8.63
CA GLU A 362 12.60 15.27 10.06
C GLU A 362 11.25 15.03 10.73
N MET A 363 10.15 15.33 10.06
CA MET A 363 8.81 15.12 10.59
C MET A 363 8.47 13.63 10.70
N LEU A 364 8.89 12.82 9.71
CA LEU A 364 8.80 11.36 9.81
C LEU A 364 9.66 10.84 10.97
N SER A 365 10.81 11.45 11.22
CA SER A 365 11.66 11.13 12.37
C SER A 365 10.98 11.43 13.71
N ASP A 366 10.30 12.56 13.82
CA ASP A 366 9.53 12.92 15.03
C ASP A 366 8.36 11.95 15.25
N LEU A 367 7.69 11.50 14.19
CA LEU A 367 6.67 10.45 14.24
C LEU A 367 7.27 9.12 14.72
N MET A 368 8.37 8.66 14.11
CA MET A 368 9.05 7.41 14.45
C MET A 368 9.58 7.36 15.88
N SER A 369 10.02 8.51 16.40
CA SER A 369 10.48 8.63 17.79
C SER A 369 9.34 8.82 18.79
N GLY A 370 8.09 8.90 18.33
CA GLY A 370 6.92 9.12 19.17
C GLY A 370 6.85 10.52 19.78
N GLN A 371 7.61 11.49 19.25
CA GLN A 371 7.56 12.88 19.71
C GLN A 371 6.27 13.58 19.29
N ILE A 372 5.67 13.13 18.19
CA ILE A 372 4.37 13.59 17.72
C ILE A 372 3.53 12.40 17.25
N ILE A 373 2.21 12.58 17.27
CA ILE A 373 1.23 11.74 16.59
C ILE A 373 0.36 12.61 15.67
N ILE A 374 -0.15 12.01 14.60
CA ILE A 374 -1.14 12.62 13.71
C ILE A 374 -2.36 11.72 13.69
N VAL A 375 -3.51 12.34 13.96
CA VAL A 375 -4.82 11.69 13.95
C VAL A 375 -5.78 12.44 13.05
N MET A 376 -6.65 11.69 12.41
CA MET A 376 -7.49 12.18 11.33
C MET A 376 -8.88 11.57 11.45
N CYS A 377 -9.89 12.34 11.08
CA CYS A 377 -11.26 11.85 10.96
C CYS A 377 -11.85 12.40 9.66
N PHE A 378 -12.22 11.51 8.74
CA PHE A 378 -12.88 11.86 7.50
C PHE A 378 -14.37 11.55 7.61
N ASP A 379 -15.21 12.56 7.41
CA ASP A 379 -16.65 12.43 7.51
C ASP A 379 -17.29 12.31 6.12
N ASN A 380 -17.80 11.10 5.85
CA ASN A 380 -18.41 10.76 4.56
C ASN A 380 -19.69 11.56 4.28
N GLU A 381 -20.44 11.93 5.30
CA GLU A 381 -21.69 12.71 5.16
C GLU A 381 -21.36 14.17 4.83
N LEU A 382 -20.41 14.77 5.55
CA LEU A 382 -19.91 16.11 5.22
C LEU A 382 -19.26 16.16 3.84
N PHE A 383 -18.50 15.12 3.46
CA PHE A 383 -17.94 14.99 2.11
C PHE A 383 -19.03 14.93 1.04
N PHE A 384 -20.06 14.10 1.25
CA PHE A 384 -21.22 14.01 0.34
C PHE A 384 -21.91 15.36 0.17
N HIS A 385 -22.17 16.06 1.28
CA HIS A 385 -22.82 17.38 1.24
C HIS A 385 -21.94 18.42 0.56
N ARG A 386 -20.63 18.40 0.81
CA ARG A 386 -19.68 19.30 0.17
C ARG A 386 -19.64 19.10 -1.35
N ALA A 387 -19.55 17.85 -1.81
CA ALA A 387 -19.55 17.53 -3.22
C ALA A 387 -20.78 18.08 -3.94
N ASN A 388 -21.97 17.90 -3.34
CA ASN A 388 -23.22 18.39 -3.91
C ASN A 388 -23.47 19.90 -3.73
N LYS A 389 -22.80 20.54 -2.76
CA LYS A 389 -22.77 22.00 -2.63
C LYS A 389 -21.93 22.62 -3.76
N THR A 390 -20.81 22.00 -4.10
CA THR A 390 -19.91 22.45 -5.18
C THR A 390 -20.49 22.12 -6.56
N TYR A 391 -20.98 20.90 -6.75
CA TYR A 391 -21.58 20.40 -8.00
C TYR A 391 -22.94 19.75 -7.71
N PRO A 392 -24.06 20.50 -7.80
CA PRO A 392 -25.38 19.97 -7.50
C PRO A 392 -25.73 18.72 -8.31
N GLY A 393 -26.02 17.61 -7.62
CA GLY A 393 -26.38 16.33 -8.24
C GLY A 393 -25.20 15.46 -8.66
N LEU A 394 -23.97 15.82 -8.29
CA LEU A 394 -22.78 15.02 -8.56
C LEU A 394 -22.83 13.66 -7.86
N LEU A 395 -23.15 13.67 -6.56
CA LEU A 395 -23.22 12.46 -5.75
C LEU A 395 -24.66 12.16 -5.34
N LEU A 396 -25.00 10.88 -5.30
CA LEU A 396 -26.30 10.38 -4.88
C LEU A 396 -26.14 9.25 -3.86
N LEU A 397 -27.18 9.05 -3.05
CA LEU A 397 -27.27 7.94 -2.12
C LEU A 397 -28.08 6.80 -2.74
N SER A 398 -27.48 5.62 -2.81
CA SER A 398 -28.09 4.44 -3.44
C SER A 398 -27.90 3.19 -2.59
N ASN A 399 -28.77 2.20 -2.80
CA ASN A 399 -28.65 0.92 -2.12
C ASN A 399 -27.53 0.08 -2.76
N ALA A 400 -26.39 0.03 -2.06
CA ALA A 400 -25.20 -0.71 -2.48
C ALA A 400 -25.38 -2.25 -2.47
N ALA A 401 -26.42 -2.78 -1.81
CA ALA A 401 -26.69 -4.23 -1.79
C ALA A 401 -27.07 -4.80 -3.17
N ARG A 402 -27.34 -3.92 -4.15
CA ARG A 402 -27.62 -4.31 -5.54
C ARG A 402 -26.36 -4.45 -6.39
N THR A 403 -25.19 -4.11 -5.87
CA THR A 403 -23.92 -4.20 -6.62
C THR A 403 -23.29 -5.57 -6.45
N LYS A 404 -22.36 -5.91 -7.35
CA LYS A 404 -21.45 -7.07 -7.18
C LYS A 404 -20.22 -6.73 -6.33
N GLN A 405 -20.03 -5.47 -5.94
CA GLN A 405 -18.87 -5.06 -5.16
C GLN A 405 -19.09 -5.39 -3.67
N PRO A 406 -18.03 -5.79 -2.94
CA PRO A 406 -18.10 -5.95 -1.49
C PRO A 406 -18.54 -4.63 -0.83
N LEU A 407 -19.53 -4.70 0.07
CA LEU A 407 -20.13 -3.51 0.69
C LEU A 407 -19.12 -2.72 1.54
N GLU A 408 -18.14 -3.42 2.11
CA GLU A 408 -17.02 -2.87 2.87
C GLU A 408 -16.07 -2.00 2.02
N ASN A 409 -16.14 -2.11 0.69
CA ASN A 409 -15.30 -1.36 -0.23
C ASN A 409 -16.00 -0.12 -0.80
N ILE A 410 -17.15 0.28 -0.25
CA ILE A 410 -17.95 1.41 -0.71
C ILE A 410 -18.03 2.45 0.41
N LEU A 411 -18.00 3.75 0.06
CA LEU A 411 -18.26 4.83 1.01
C LEU A 411 -19.76 4.94 1.31
N HIS A 412 -20.12 5.16 2.57
CA HIS A 412 -21.53 5.21 3.00
C HIS A 412 -21.88 6.48 3.78
N VAL A 413 -23.14 6.88 3.64
CA VAL A 413 -23.85 7.76 4.57
C VAL A 413 -24.97 6.95 5.21
N GLY A 414 -24.86 6.68 6.51
CA GLY A 414 -25.73 5.72 7.19
C GLY A 414 -25.65 4.34 6.54
N SER A 415 -26.78 3.82 6.04
CA SER A 415 -26.87 2.52 5.35
C SER A 415 -26.83 2.61 3.82
N GLN A 416 -26.67 3.81 3.25
CA GLN A 416 -26.68 4.03 1.82
C GLN A 416 -25.28 4.30 1.29
N GLY A 417 -24.95 3.67 0.16
CA GLY A 417 -23.69 3.89 -0.52
C GLY A 417 -23.71 5.20 -1.31
N ILE A 418 -22.57 5.89 -1.32
CA ILE A 418 -22.35 7.09 -2.12
C ILE A 418 -22.02 6.65 -3.56
N ALA A 419 -22.72 7.21 -4.53
CA ALA A 419 -22.55 6.90 -5.94
C ALA A 419 -22.58 8.15 -6.82
N SER A 420 -22.17 7.99 -8.07
CA SER A 420 -22.32 8.98 -9.14
C SER A 420 -22.82 8.29 -10.42
N TYR A 421 -23.29 9.07 -11.39
CA TYR A 421 -23.59 8.55 -12.72
C TYR A 421 -22.37 8.70 -13.64
N VAL A 422 -21.92 7.59 -14.21
CA VAL A 422 -20.80 7.52 -15.15
C VAL A 422 -21.21 6.59 -16.30
N ASP A 423 -21.22 7.13 -17.51
CA ASP A 423 -21.59 6.43 -18.75
C ASP A 423 -22.98 5.79 -18.70
N GLY A 424 -23.94 6.48 -18.09
CA GLY A 424 -25.32 6.02 -17.94
C GLY A 424 -25.51 4.95 -16.85
N HIS A 425 -24.46 4.63 -16.09
CA HIS A 425 -24.48 3.64 -15.03
C HIS A 425 -24.24 4.27 -13.65
N THR A 426 -24.87 3.70 -12.62
CA THR A 426 -24.58 4.05 -11.23
C THR A 426 -23.25 3.42 -10.83
N SER A 427 -22.25 4.28 -10.56
CA SER A 427 -20.92 3.90 -10.10
C SER A 427 -20.74 4.29 -8.64
N PHE A 428 -20.44 3.32 -7.78
CA PHE A 428 -20.24 3.55 -6.35
C PHE A 428 -18.82 4.04 -6.06
N LEU A 429 -18.71 4.99 -5.13
CA LEU A 429 -17.43 5.51 -4.67
C LEU A 429 -16.79 4.49 -3.73
N GLY A 430 -15.58 4.04 -4.07
CA GLY A 430 -14.88 3.02 -3.30
C GLY A 430 -14.10 3.57 -2.10
N ASN A 431 -13.83 2.73 -1.10
CA ASN A 431 -13.02 3.05 0.09
C ASN A 431 -11.57 3.48 -0.23
N GLY A 432 -11.08 3.16 -1.44
CA GLY A 432 -9.81 3.66 -1.93
C GLY A 432 -9.75 5.19 -2.07
N ILE A 433 -10.90 5.89 -2.00
CA ILE A 433 -10.96 7.36 -1.86
C ILE A 433 -10.60 7.78 -0.43
N GLU A 434 -11.17 7.12 0.57
CA GLU A 434 -10.88 7.40 1.98
C GLU A 434 -9.41 7.15 2.29
N SER A 435 -8.84 6.04 1.79
CA SER A 435 -7.39 5.76 1.92
C SER A 435 -6.53 6.87 1.27
N ARG A 436 -6.92 7.38 0.09
CA ARG A 436 -6.24 8.50 -0.58
C ARG A 436 -6.29 9.80 0.20
N ILE A 437 -7.46 10.11 0.76
CA ILE A 437 -7.63 11.30 1.58
C ILE A 437 -6.78 11.15 2.84
N LEU A 438 -6.93 10.07 3.61
CA LEU A 438 -6.30 9.92 4.92
C LEU A 438 -4.79 9.66 4.86
N PHE A 439 -4.33 8.78 3.97
CA PHE A 439 -2.95 8.27 4.00
C PHE A 439 -2.08 8.83 2.87
N ASP A 440 -2.67 9.12 1.71
CA ASP A 440 -1.93 9.73 0.60
C ASP A 440 -1.95 11.26 0.66
N GLN A 441 -2.71 11.82 1.62
CA GLN A 441 -2.82 13.26 1.92
C GLN A 441 -3.49 14.06 0.79
N GLN A 442 -4.28 13.40 -0.06
CA GLN A 442 -5.00 14.06 -1.15
C GLN A 442 -6.17 14.89 -0.59
N ARG A 443 -6.37 16.09 -1.12
CA ARG A 443 -7.46 16.98 -0.68
C ARG A 443 -8.84 16.38 -1.03
N PRO A 444 -9.82 16.41 -0.11
CA PRO A 444 -11.19 16.03 -0.42
C PRO A 444 -11.77 16.79 -1.62
N ASP A 445 -11.51 18.10 -1.76
CA ASP A 445 -11.98 18.87 -2.92
C ASP A 445 -11.44 18.35 -4.24
N ASN A 446 -10.18 17.96 -4.28
CA ASN A 446 -9.55 17.43 -5.49
C ASN A 446 -10.17 16.08 -5.91
N ILE A 447 -10.55 15.24 -4.95
CA ILE A 447 -11.33 14.02 -5.23
C ILE A 447 -12.73 14.36 -5.77
N ILE A 448 -13.37 15.41 -5.26
CA ILE A 448 -14.68 15.87 -5.76
C ILE A 448 -14.54 16.35 -7.20
N GLU A 449 -13.50 17.11 -7.52
CA GLU A 449 -13.22 17.59 -8.87
C GLU A 449 -12.94 16.43 -9.84
N TRP A 450 -12.17 15.42 -9.41
CA TRP A 450 -11.95 14.20 -10.19
C TRP A 450 -13.26 13.42 -10.43
N SER A 451 -14.09 13.32 -9.40
CA SER A 451 -15.40 12.67 -9.50
C SER A 451 -16.30 13.42 -10.49
N TYR A 452 -16.32 14.75 -10.42
CA TYR A 452 -17.02 15.60 -11.39
C TYR A 452 -16.45 15.41 -12.80
N ALA A 453 -15.13 15.36 -12.93
CA ALA A 453 -14.44 15.21 -14.21
C ALA A 453 -14.85 13.95 -14.98
N ARG A 454 -15.17 12.87 -14.27
CA ARG A 454 -15.61 11.58 -14.83
C ARG A 454 -17.13 11.44 -14.95
N SER A 455 -17.88 12.25 -14.21
CA SER A 455 -19.35 12.15 -14.13
C SER A 455 -20.06 12.53 -15.43
N ASP A 456 -21.25 11.95 -15.62
CA ASP A 456 -22.18 12.35 -16.68
C ASP A 456 -22.68 13.78 -16.50
N LEU A 457 -22.67 14.32 -15.28
CA LEU A 457 -23.01 15.71 -15.00
C LEU A 457 -22.10 16.68 -15.78
N LYS A 458 -20.78 16.43 -15.82
CA LYS A 458 -19.86 17.24 -16.62
C LYS A 458 -20.10 17.09 -18.13
N LYS A 459 -20.43 15.88 -18.59
CA LYS A 459 -20.74 15.62 -20.01
C LYS A 459 -21.98 16.42 -20.44
N GLN A 460 -23.00 16.48 -19.58
CA GLN A 460 -24.22 17.25 -19.80
C GLN A 460 -23.97 18.77 -19.81
N HIS A 461 -23.04 19.28 -18.98
CA HIS A 461 -22.68 20.69 -18.97
C HIS A 461 -21.86 21.14 -20.19
N LYS A 462 -21.17 20.22 -20.87
CA LYS A 462 -20.38 20.50 -22.08
C LYS A 462 -21.16 20.33 -23.39
N ALA A 463 -22.30 19.63 -23.33
CA ALA A 463 -23.24 19.47 -24.45
C ALA A 463 -24.17 20.69 -24.54
#